data_AF-A0A9D4Q5N3-F1
#
_entry.id   AF-A0A9D4Q5N3-F1
#
_cell.length_a   1.000
_cell.length_b   1.000
_cell.length_c   1.000
_cell.angle_alpha   90.00
_cell.angle_beta   90.00
_cell.angle_gamma   90.00
#
_symmetry.space_group_name_H-M   'P 1'
#
loop_
_entity.id
_entity.type
_entity.pdbx_description
1 polymer ?
#
loop_
_entity_poly.entity_id
_entity_poly.type
_entity_poly.pdbx_seq_one_letter_code
_entity_poly.pdbx_strand_id
1 'polypeptide(L)'
;MGTMLAVLCTLAGLVEIAHCKQRPRSAGDSCWAATDSHLAKKRIRSYEGSTMRQHLQATGQTTYEQRTLRLDKRAACSPRPVPVRVPQPRDTDALFYPTCADVERCAGCCGHHLLRCRASAFRNVTRQVFALRLASNKSNAINFEGFKNVRLVEHAQCRCECKVRPHHCSRGQTYREDQCQCVCTNAWMANHCSGAHIWDARRCACVCRRADTECSTGMRFDRALCRLSSIPQFAMESPT
;
A
#
# COMPACT_ATOMS: atom_id res chain seq x y z
N MET A 1 39.07 -25.18 28.82
CA MET A 1 38.72 -24.92 27.41
C MET A 1 37.25 -24.53 27.39
N GLY A 2 36.79 -23.35 27.00
CA GLY A 2 37.42 -22.12 26.59
C GLY A 2 36.42 -21.00 26.90
N THR A 3 36.97 -19.84 27.21
CA THR A 3 36.34 -18.56 27.52
C THR A 3 35.44 -18.04 26.41
N MET A 4 34.33 -17.38 26.74
CA MET A 4 34.00 -16.13 26.08
C MET A 4 33.39 -15.13 27.06
N LEU A 5 34.10 -14.02 27.22
CA LEU A 5 33.78 -12.87 28.05
C LEU A 5 32.58 -12.10 27.47
N ALA A 6 31.67 -11.67 28.36
CA ALA A 6 30.97 -10.40 28.18
C ALA A 6 31.37 -9.50 29.33
N VAL A 7 32.30 -8.56 29.06
CA VAL A 7 32.62 -7.45 29.96
C VAL A 7 31.45 -6.48 29.89
N LEU A 8 30.55 -6.55 30.89
CA LEU A 8 29.68 -5.45 31.22
C LEU A 8 30.43 -4.56 32.21
N CYS A 9 30.95 -3.44 31.72
CA CYS A 9 31.39 -2.35 32.59
C CYS A 9 30.13 -1.58 33.00
N THR A 10 29.85 -1.67 34.29
CA THR A 10 28.82 -0.95 35.04
C THR A 10 29.12 0.55 35.11
N LEU A 11 28.10 1.39 35.30
CA LEU A 11 28.05 2.36 36.40
C LEU A 11 26.59 2.77 36.64
N ALA A 12 26.16 2.69 37.91
CA ALA A 12 24.81 2.86 38.47
C ALA A 12 23.91 1.62 38.28
N GLY A 13 24.08 0.53 39.03
CA GLY A 13 24.04 0.52 40.49
C GLY A 13 22.59 0.50 40.98
N LEU A 14 21.91 -0.64 40.84
CA LEU A 14 21.05 -1.29 41.85
C LEU A 14 20.35 -2.50 41.21
N VAL A 15 20.60 -3.66 41.81
CA VAL A 15 19.97 -4.95 41.51
C VAL A 15 18.76 -5.07 42.42
N GLU A 16 17.55 -5.18 41.87
CA GLU A 16 16.43 -5.81 42.55
C GLU A 16 15.98 -7.03 41.74
N ILE A 17 16.06 -8.19 42.40
CA ILE A 17 15.54 -9.47 41.94
C ILE A 17 14.08 -9.53 42.37
N ALA A 18 13.15 -9.63 41.42
CA ALA A 18 11.77 -10.01 41.73
C ALA A 18 11.29 -11.11 40.77
N HIS A 19 10.89 -12.22 41.38
CA HIS A 19 10.55 -13.51 40.77
C HIS A 19 9.37 -13.45 39.81
N CYS A 20 9.54 -14.02 38.60
CA CYS A 20 8.44 -14.32 37.69
C CYS A 20 7.79 -15.66 38.10
N LYS A 21 6.65 -15.62 38.80
CA LYS A 21 5.86 -16.82 39.16
C LYS A 21 4.92 -17.18 38.00
N GLN A 22 5.13 -18.35 37.40
CA GLN A 22 4.27 -18.89 36.35
C GLN A 22 3.05 -19.64 36.93
N ARG A 23 1.88 -19.38 36.31
CA ARG A 23 0.70 -20.26 36.05
C ARG A 23 -0.18 -20.73 37.23
N PRO A 24 -1.48 -21.10 37.03
CA PRO A 24 -2.03 -21.84 35.88
C PRO A 24 -3.44 -21.44 35.35
N ARG A 25 -3.87 -22.21 34.32
CA ARG A 25 -5.16 -22.20 33.62
C ARG A 25 -6.28 -22.91 34.43
N SER A 26 -7.51 -22.54 34.08
CA SER A 26 -8.79 -23.29 34.08
C SER A 26 -9.72 -23.28 35.30
N ALA A 27 -11.01 -23.05 34.99
CA ALA A 27 -12.25 -23.66 35.51
C ALA A 27 -13.32 -22.67 36.06
N GLY A 28 -14.45 -22.58 35.32
CA GLY A 28 -15.82 -22.82 35.83
C GLY A 28 -16.53 -21.80 36.74
N ASP A 29 -17.70 -21.33 36.27
CA ASP A 29 -18.98 -21.09 36.99
C ASP A 29 -18.98 -19.98 38.08
N SER A 30 -20.01 -19.16 38.36
CA SER A 30 -21.46 -19.17 38.11
C SER A 30 -22.04 -17.77 38.45
N CYS A 31 -23.27 -17.51 37.98
CA CYS A 31 -24.04 -16.27 38.18
C CYS A 31 -24.68 -16.13 39.58
N TRP A 32 -25.17 -14.90 39.83
CA TRP A 32 -26.31 -14.43 40.66
C TRP A 32 -25.98 -13.62 41.92
N ALA A 33 -26.49 -12.38 41.94
CA ALA A 33 -27.36 -11.88 43.02
C ALA A 33 -28.17 -10.67 42.49
N ALA A 34 -29.49 -10.78 42.59
CA ALA A 34 -30.44 -9.69 42.42
C ALA A 34 -30.81 -9.14 43.80
N THR A 35 -31.03 -7.83 43.91
CA THR A 35 -32.05 -7.27 44.82
C THR A 35 -32.68 -6.04 44.17
N ASP A 36 -34.00 -6.14 43.97
CA ASP A 36 -34.93 -5.05 43.73
C ASP A 36 -35.00 -4.12 44.94
N SER A 37 -35.41 -2.85 44.75
CA SER A 37 -36.61 -2.29 45.40
C SER A 37 -36.72 -0.75 45.30
N HIS A 38 -37.91 -0.31 44.89
CA HIS A 38 -38.59 0.98 45.15
C HIS A 38 -38.38 2.21 44.23
N LEU A 39 -39.35 2.34 43.31
CA LEU A 39 -40.32 3.45 43.19
C LEU A 39 -39.81 4.90 43.38
N ALA A 40 -39.86 5.71 42.31
CA ALA A 40 -40.85 6.80 42.20
C ALA A 40 -40.67 7.67 40.95
N LYS A 41 -41.79 7.78 40.21
CA LYS A 41 -42.31 8.90 39.40
C LYS A 41 -41.38 10.12 39.20
N LYS A 42 -41.14 10.49 37.94
CA LYS A 42 -41.57 11.80 37.38
C LYS A 42 -41.19 11.96 35.90
N ARG A 43 -42.21 12.18 35.07
CA ARG A 43 -42.06 12.87 33.78
C ARG A 43 -41.86 14.35 34.08
N ILE A 44 -40.68 14.92 33.80
CA ILE A 44 -40.49 16.37 33.70
C ILE A 44 -39.62 16.71 32.49
N ARG A 45 -40.24 17.58 31.67
CA ARG A 45 -39.77 18.64 30.76
C ARG A 45 -38.30 18.74 30.38
N SER A 46 -38.09 19.11 29.11
CA SER A 46 -36.85 19.68 28.61
C SER A 46 -36.38 20.81 29.52
N TYR A 47 -35.12 20.80 29.91
CA TYR A 47 -34.46 21.98 30.44
C TYR A 47 -32.97 21.97 30.06
N GLU A 48 -32.50 23.19 29.89
CA GLU A 48 -31.29 23.64 29.21
C GLU A 48 -29.99 22.97 29.69
N GLY A 49 -29.13 22.64 28.73
CA GLY A 49 -27.82 22.05 28.92
C GLY A 49 -26.78 23.04 29.42
N SER A 50 -26.87 23.43 30.69
CA SER A 50 -25.90 24.33 31.30
C SER A 50 -25.57 23.99 32.75
N THR A 51 -25.13 22.76 33.04
CA THR A 51 -24.44 22.47 34.32
C THR A 51 -23.57 21.20 34.32
N MET A 52 -22.94 20.86 33.19
CA MET A 52 -21.90 19.82 33.13
C MET A 52 -20.50 20.43 32.93
N ARG A 53 -20.21 21.53 33.64
CA ARG A 53 -18.84 22.07 33.79
C ARG A 53 -18.35 22.11 35.23
N GLN A 54 -19.23 21.87 36.21
CA GLN A 54 -18.89 22.02 37.64
C GLN A 54 -18.71 20.70 38.40
N HIS A 55 -18.81 19.54 37.74
CA HIS A 55 -18.55 18.25 38.39
C HIS A 55 -17.32 17.49 37.84
N LEU A 56 -16.60 18.07 36.87
CA LEU A 56 -15.36 17.50 36.33
C LEU A 56 -14.11 18.26 36.81
N GLN A 57 -14.15 18.78 38.04
CA GLN A 57 -13.02 19.45 38.71
C GLN A 57 -12.83 19.00 40.17
N ALA A 58 -13.16 17.74 40.48
CA ALA A 58 -12.99 17.17 41.83
C ALA A 58 -12.28 15.81 41.87
N THR A 59 -11.64 15.40 40.77
CA THR A 59 -10.66 14.30 40.78
C THR A 59 -9.45 14.74 39.96
N GLY A 60 -8.31 14.94 40.65
CA GLY A 60 -7.05 15.32 40.03
C GLY A 60 -6.47 14.20 39.14
N GLN A 61 -7.00 14.07 37.94
CA GLN A 61 -6.46 13.20 36.88
C GLN A 61 -6.38 13.98 35.55
N THR A 62 -5.61 15.07 35.54
CA THR A 62 -5.20 15.74 34.30
C THR A 62 -3.83 15.24 33.85
N THR A 63 -3.75 13.99 33.41
CA THR A 63 -2.67 13.51 32.53
C THR A 63 -3.19 12.36 31.65
N TYR A 64 -4.30 12.55 30.95
CA TYR A 64 -4.42 11.88 29.65
C TYR A 64 -3.54 12.70 28.71
N GLU A 65 -2.25 12.36 28.70
CA GLU A 65 -1.32 12.83 27.70
C GLU A 65 -1.92 12.45 26.36
N GLN A 66 -2.60 13.43 25.76
CA GLN A 66 -3.10 13.38 24.42
C GLN A 66 -1.85 13.21 23.56
N ARG A 67 -1.44 11.96 23.34
CA ARG A 67 -0.38 11.58 22.42
C ARG A 67 -0.84 12.07 21.07
N THR A 68 -0.51 13.32 20.77
CA THR A 68 -0.58 13.87 19.42
C THR A 68 0.15 12.83 18.58
N LEU A 69 -0.59 12.15 17.70
CA LEU A 69 0.01 11.26 16.71
C LEU A 69 1.07 12.10 15.99
N ARG A 70 2.34 11.89 16.36
CA ARG A 70 3.46 12.56 15.71
C ARG A 70 3.62 11.87 14.37
N LEU A 71 2.87 12.38 13.38
CA LEU A 71 3.03 11.96 12.01
C LEU A 71 4.50 12.16 11.63
N ASP A 72 5.17 11.07 11.25
CA ASP A 72 6.57 11.16 10.85
C ASP A 72 6.65 11.97 9.54
N LYS A 73 6.94 13.26 9.68
CA LYS A 73 7.10 14.19 8.56
C LYS A 73 8.18 13.70 7.59
N ARG A 74 9.17 12.93 8.08
CA ARG A 74 10.21 12.35 7.23
C ARG A 74 9.68 11.24 6.35
N ALA A 75 8.49 10.68 6.58
CA ALA A 75 7.88 9.68 5.71
C ALA A 75 6.99 10.32 4.62
N ALA A 76 6.77 11.64 4.62
CA ALA A 76 5.92 12.31 3.64
C ALA A 76 6.47 12.22 2.20
N CYS A 77 5.60 12.34 1.21
CA CYS A 77 5.98 12.37 -0.20
C CYS A 77 6.87 13.59 -0.50
N SER A 78 8.15 13.35 -0.80
CA SER A 78 9.15 14.38 -1.12
C SER A 78 10.23 13.83 -2.06
N PRO A 79 11.02 14.70 -2.72
CA PRO A 79 12.26 14.28 -3.34
C PRO A 79 13.20 13.67 -2.30
N ARG A 80 13.87 12.58 -2.67
CA ARG A 80 14.88 11.88 -1.86
C ARG A 80 16.04 11.41 -2.74
N PRO A 81 17.27 11.35 -2.22
CA PRO A 81 18.41 10.78 -2.92
C PRO A 81 18.19 9.29 -3.19
N VAL A 82 18.30 8.88 -4.45
CA VAL A 82 18.25 7.49 -4.88
C VAL A 82 19.36 7.24 -5.91
N PRO A 83 20.13 6.14 -5.79
CA PRO A 83 21.13 5.79 -6.80
C PRO A 83 20.45 5.38 -8.10
N VAL A 84 20.86 6.00 -9.21
CA VAL A 84 20.40 5.62 -10.55
C VAL A 84 21.57 5.24 -11.43
N ARG A 85 21.33 4.29 -12.33
CA ARG A 85 22.36 3.83 -13.27
C ARG A 85 22.77 5.00 -14.17
N VAL A 86 24.08 5.22 -14.25
CA VAL A 86 24.68 6.16 -15.20
C VAL A 86 24.59 5.55 -16.61
N PRO A 87 24.15 6.29 -17.63
CA PRO A 87 24.18 5.83 -19.02
C PRO A 87 25.61 5.47 -19.43
N GLN A 88 25.82 4.25 -19.89
CA GLN A 88 27.16 3.77 -20.28
C GLN A 88 27.50 4.12 -21.73
N PRO A 89 28.81 4.19 -22.09
CA PRO A 89 29.25 4.26 -23.47
C PRO A 89 28.69 3.12 -24.33
N ARG A 90 28.62 3.34 -25.65
CA ARG A 90 28.28 2.29 -26.61
C ARG A 90 29.47 1.36 -26.92
N ASP A 91 30.68 1.90 -26.79
CA ASP A 91 31.94 1.16 -26.93
C ASP A 91 32.08 0.16 -25.78
N THR A 92 32.26 -1.12 -26.09
CA THR A 92 32.33 -2.21 -25.10
C THR A 92 33.62 -2.21 -24.29
N ASP A 93 34.67 -1.58 -24.82
CA ASP A 93 35.94 -1.42 -24.11
C ASP A 93 35.92 -0.17 -23.23
N ALA A 94 34.87 0.65 -23.27
CA ALA A 94 34.74 1.86 -22.48
C ALA A 94 33.73 1.72 -21.33
N LEU A 95 34.04 2.33 -20.19
CA LEU A 95 33.23 2.29 -18.98
C LEU A 95 33.19 3.67 -18.32
N PHE A 96 31.99 4.12 -17.93
CA PHE A 96 31.85 5.21 -16.99
C PHE A 96 31.76 4.69 -15.56
N TYR A 97 32.61 5.22 -14.69
CA TYR A 97 32.67 4.92 -13.26
C TYR A 97 32.50 6.20 -12.42
N PRO A 98 31.73 6.19 -11.31
CA PRO A 98 30.87 5.09 -10.86
C PRO A 98 29.75 4.79 -11.87
N THR A 99 29.27 3.54 -11.85
CA THR A 99 28.18 3.08 -12.74
C THR A 99 26.80 3.54 -12.27
N CYS A 100 26.74 4.20 -11.11
CA CYS A 100 25.56 4.82 -10.54
C CYS A 100 25.88 6.23 -10.01
N ALA A 101 24.87 7.08 -9.95
CA ALA A 101 24.95 8.40 -9.34
C ALA A 101 23.66 8.71 -8.58
N ASP A 102 23.77 9.42 -7.46
CA ASP A 102 22.61 9.83 -6.69
C ASP A 102 21.88 11.00 -7.35
N VAL A 103 20.56 10.82 -7.46
CA VAL A 103 19.64 11.82 -7.98
C VAL A 103 18.38 11.88 -7.11
N GLU A 104 17.80 13.07 -7.01
CA GLU A 104 16.52 13.27 -6.35
C GLU A 104 15.38 12.56 -7.09
N ARG A 105 14.70 11.64 -6.40
CA ARG A 105 13.50 10.95 -6.87
C ARG A 105 12.39 11.00 -5.82
N CYS A 106 11.16 11.09 -6.30
CA CYS A 106 9.99 11.15 -5.44
C CYS A 106 9.78 9.83 -4.72
N ALA A 107 9.78 9.88 -3.40
CA ALA A 107 9.58 8.74 -2.53
C ALA A 107 8.90 9.16 -1.22
N GLY A 108 8.37 8.18 -0.49
CA GLY A 108 7.59 8.38 0.72
C GLY A 108 6.11 8.05 0.53
N CYS A 109 5.32 8.41 1.54
CA CYS A 109 3.94 7.99 1.71
C CYS A 109 2.98 9.15 1.44
N CYS A 110 1.81 8.80 0.91
CA CYS A 110 0.65 9.67 0.80
C CYS A 110 -0.35 9.33 1.91
N GLY A 111 -1.19 10.30 2.29
CA GLY A 111 -2.19 10.10 3.36
C GLY A 111 -3.35 9.17 3.01
N HIS A 112 -3.43 8.69 1.76
CA HIS A 112 -4.49 7.79 1.32
C HIS A 112 -3.96 6.69 0.39
N HIS A 113 -4.50 5.48 0.53
CA HIS A 113 -4.05 4.29 -0.20
C HIS A 113 -4.31 4.35 -1.73
N LEU A 114 -5.27 5.17 -2.18
CA LEU A 114 -5.55 5.39 -3.60
C LEU A 114 -4.55 6.34 -4.27
N LEU A 115 -3.72 7.03 -3.48
CA LEU A 115 -2.73 7.99 -3.97
C LEU A 115 -1.34 7.35 -4.09
N ARG A 116 -0.52 7.88 -4.98
CA ARG A 116 0.89 7.52 -5.15
C ARG A 116 1.73 8.78 -5.26
N CYS A 117 2.88 8.78 -4.59
CA CYS A 117 3.87 9.84 -4.70
C CYS A 117 4.49 9.83 -6.10
N ARG A 118 4.31 10.94 -6.83
CA ARG A 118 4.79 11.11 -8.21
C ARG A 118 5.45 12.48 -8.37
N ALA A 119 6.31 12.61 -9.37
CA ALA A 119 6.92 13.88 -9.73
C ALA A 119 5.91 14.82 -10.36
N SER A 120 5.86 16.06 -9.88
CA SER A 120 5.13 17.16 -10.50
C SER A 120 6.04 18.09 -11.31
N ALA A 121 7.35 18.07 -11.06
CA ALA A 121 8.34 18.84 -11.79
C ALA A 121 9.65 18.06 -11.91
N PHE A 122 10.38 18.31 -13.00
CA PHE A 122 11.65 17.66 -13.32
C PHE A 122 12.72 18.70 -13.60
N ARG A 123 13.98 18.33 -13.35
CA ARG A 123 15.15 19.13 -13.75
C ARG A 123 16.26 18.22 -14.26
N ASN A 124 17.04 18.74 -15.21
CA ASN A 124 18.24 18.06 -15.69
C ASN A 124 19.41 18.46 -14.80
N VAL A 125 20.18 17.47 -14.37
CA VAL A 125 21.43 17.68 -13.63
C VAL A 125 22.58 17.03 -14.36
N THR A 126 23.76 17.61 -14.22
CA THR A 126 24.99 17.03 -14.76
C THR A 126 25.79 16.44 -13.61
N ARG A 127 26.32 15.23 -13.81
CA ARG A 127 27.26 14.58 -12.90
C ARG A 127 28.54 14.26 -13.65
N GLN A 128 29.66 14.28 -12.93
CA GLN A 128 30.96 13.96 -13.48
C GLN A 128 31.29 12.50 -13.17
N VAL A 129 31.74 11.78 -14.18
CA VAL A 129 32.16 10.38 -14.09
C VAL A 129 33.54 10.22 -14.70
N PHE A 130 34.29 9.23 -14.24
CA PHE A 130 35.53 8.80 -14.85
C PHE A 130 35.22 8.01 -16.11
N ALA A 131 35.86 8.35 -17.23
CA ALA A 131 35.91 7.53 -18.42
C ALA A 131 37.12 6.62 -18.34
N LEU A 132 36.86 5.32 -18.44
CA LEU A 132 37.85 4.27 -18.35
C LEU A 132 37.81 3.46 -19.65
N ARG A 133 38.97 3.02 -20.13
CA ARG A 133 39.08 2.10 -21.28
C ARG A 133 39.84 0.85 -20.89
N LEU A 134 39.32 -0.32 -21.26
CA LEU A 134 39.97 -1.60 -21.07
C LEU A 134 41.07 -1.78 -22.11
N ALA A 135 42.28 -2.11 -21.68
CA ALA A 135 43.40 -2.33 -22.57
C ALA A 135 43.22 -3.66 -23.31
N SER A 136 43.18 -3.61 -24.65
CA SER A 136 42.97 -4.76 -25.54
C SER A 136 44.08 -5.84 -25.43
N ASN A 137 45.23 -5.50 -24.86
CA ASN A 137 46.42 -6.35 -24.82
C ASN A 137 46.46 -7.31 -23.61
N LYS A 138 45.50 -8.23 -23.48
CA LYS A 138 45.50 -9.41 -22.55
C LYS A 138 45.81 -9.16 -21.06
N SER A 139 46.01 -7.91 -20.64
CA SER A 139 46.51 -7.51 -19.33
C SER A 139 45.38 -7.12 -18.37
N ASN A 140 44.12 -7.09 -18.85
CA ASN A 140 42.96 -6.54 -18.14
C ASN A 140 43.24 -5.15 -17.52
N ALA A 141 44.24 -4.42 -18.04
CA ALA A 141 44.60 -3.12 -17.51
C ALA A 141 43.50 -2.11 -17.85
N ILE A 142 43.15 -1.26 -16.89
CA ILE A 142 42.14 -0.22 -17.06
C ILE A 142 42.87 1.12 -17.16
N ASN A 143 42.70 1.79 -18.31
CA ASN A 143 43.28 3.09 -18.58
C ASN A 143 42.27 4.20 -18.26
N PHE A 144 42.72 5.22 -17.54
CA PHE A 144 41.92 6.41 -17.28
C PHE A 144 42.01 7.39 -18.45
N GLU A 145 40.86 7.73 -19.06
CA GLU A 145 40.76 8.64 -20.21
C GLU A 145 40.33 10.06 -19.82
N GLY A 146 40.06 10.32 -18.54
CA GLY A 146 39.63 11.61 -18.04
C GLY A 146 38.20 11.61 -17.51
N PHE A 147 37.66 12.81 -17.31
CA PHE A 147 36.32 13.00 -16.79
C PHE A 147 35.31 13.26 -17.91
N LYS A 148 34.08 12.74 -17.75
CA LYS A 148 32.96 12.99 -18.64
C LYS A 148 31.75 13.48 -17.85
N ASN A 149 31.00 14.38 -18.47
CA ASN A 149 29.76 14.93 -17.92
C ASN A 149 28.57 14.11 -18.45
N VAL A 150 27.83 13.49 -17.55
CA VAL A 150 26.61 12.74 -17.86
C VAL A 150 25.39 13.52 -17.38
N ARG A 151 24.37 13.60 -18.23
CA ARG A 151 23.09 14.25 -17.91
C ARG A 151 22.13 13.23 -17.32
N LEU A 152 21.55 13.55 -16.17
CA LEU A 152 20.56 12.76 -15.46
C LEU A 152 19.33 13.61 -15.17
N VAL A 153 18.19 12.95 -14.97
CA VAL A 153 16.92 13.60 -14.63
C VAL A 153 16.63 13.43 -13.14
N GLU A 154 16.37 14.55 -12.48
CA GLU A 154 15.91 14.65 -11.10
C GLU A 154 14.44 15.07 -11.03
N HIS A 155 13.75 14.62 -9.99
CA HIS A 155 12.44 15.11 -9.62
C HIS A 155 12.62 16.35 -8.74
N ALA A 156 12.21 17.51 -9.23
CA ALA A 156 12.36 18.78 -8.51
C ALA A 156 11.24 18.99 -7.48
N GLN A 157 10.04 18.47 -7.75
CA GLN A 157 8.88 18.54 -6.87
C GLN A 157 8.07 17.26 -6.94
N CYS A 158 7.41 16.92 -5.84
CA CYS A 158 6.58 15.72 -5.72
C CYS A 158 5.19 16.08 -5.23
N ARG A 159 4.19 15.33 -5.70
CA ARG A 159 2.81 15.42 -5.21
C ARG A 159 2.17 14.04 -5.14
N CYS A 160 1.15 13.95 -4.30
CA CYS A 160 0.30 12.76 -4.24
C CYS A 160 -0.76 12.84 -5.33
N GLU A 161 -0.73 11.90 -6.27
CA GLU A 161 -1.69 11.80 -7.35
C GLU A 161 -2.47 10.49 -7.27
N CYS A 162 -3.68 10.46 -7.83
CA CYS A 162 -4.44 9.22 -7.97
C CYS A 162 -3.61 8.14 -8.71
N LYS A 163 -3.64 6.92 -8.17
CA LYS A 163 -3.05 5.74 -8.83
C LYS A 163 -3.74 5.47 -10.16
N VAL A 164 -5.07 5.58 -10.17
CA VAL A 164 -5.91 5.48 -11.36
C VAL A 164 -6.04 6.85 -12.02
N ARG A 165 -5.87 6.92 -13.33
CA ARG A 165 -5.98 8.12 -14.16
C ARG A 165 -7.09 7.92 -15.20
N PRO A 166 -7.61 8.98 -15.82
CA PRO A 166 -8.70 8.86 -16.80
C PRO A 166 -8.45 7.84 -17.91
N HIS A 167 -7.22 7.76 -18.45
CA HIS A 167 -6.86 6.82 -19.52
C HIS A 167 -6.79 5.35 -19.06
N HIS A 168 -6.84 5.06 -17.76
CA HIS A 168 -6.97 3.69 -17.25
C HIS A 168 -8.41 3.18 -17.28
N CYS A 169 -9.40 4.06 -17.52
CA CYS A 169 -10.80 3.67 -17.54
C CYS A 169 -11.15 2.97 -18.87
N SER A 170 -11.83 1.84 -18.77
CA SER A 170 -12.36 1.09 -19.90
C SER A 170 -13.55 1.81 -20.55
N ARG A 171 -13.92 1.40 -21.77
CA ARG A 171 -15.17 1.84 -22.42
C ARG A 171 -16.37 1.52 -21.51
N GLY A 172 -17.26 2.49 -21.31
CA GLY A 172 -18.43 2.36 -20.41
C GLY A 172 -18.15 2.78 -18.95
N GLN A 173 -16.91 3.19 -18.65
CA GLN A 173 -16.57 3.80 -17.36
C GLN A 173 -16.39 5.31 -17.49
N THR A 174 -16.63 6.01 -16.39
CA THR A 174 -16.33 7.42 -16.22
C THR A 174 -15.38 7.59 -15.03
N TYR A 175 -14.34 8.39 -15.21
CA TYR A 175 -13.40 8.69 -14.14
C TYR A 175 -14.01 9.67 -13.13
N ARG A 176 -13.92 9.35 -11.86
CA ARG A 176 -14.31 10.20 -10.73
C ARG A 176 -13.07 10.67 -9.99
N GLU A 177 -12.77 11.95 -10.16
CA GLU A 177 -11.58 12.58 -9.59
C GLU A 177 -11.64 12.65 -8.05
N ASP A 178 -12.84 12.88 -7.49
CA ASP A 178 -13.12 12.91 -6.06
C ASP A 178 -12.80 11.58 -5.35
N GLN A 179 -12.86 10.48 -6.09
CA GLN A 179 -12.69 9.12 -5.56
C GLN A 179 -11.48 8.41 -6.15
N CYS A 180 -10.68 9.07 -7.01
CA CYS A 180 -9.55 8.48 -7.71
C CYS A 180 -9.88 7.12 -8.39
N GLN A 181 -11.09 6.97 -8.95
CA GLN A 181 -11.55 5.67 -9.46
C GLN A 181 -12.36 5.78 -10.75
N CYS A 182 -12.33 4.71 -11.54
CA CYS A 182 -13.23 4.54 -12.67
C CYS A 182 -14.53 3.88 -12.17
N VAL A 183 -15.67 4.48 -12.46
CA VAL A 183 -17.00 3.92 -12.14
C VAL A 183 -17.77 3.65 -13.42
N CYS A 184 -18.50 2.53 -13.42
CA CYS A 184 -19.37 2.17 -14.52
C CYS A 184 -20.56 3.11 -14.60
N THR A 185 -20.91 3.56 -15.80
CA THR A 185 -22.10 4.39 -16.03
C THR A 185 -23.39 3.62 -15.74
N ASN A 186 -23.37 2.31 -15.95
CA ASN A 186 -24.46 1.37 -15.68
C ASN A 186 -24.28 0.62 -14.34
N ALA A 187 -23.62 1.19 -13.34
CA ALA A 187 -23.36 0.53 -12.05
C ALA A 187 -24.62 -0.04 -11.36
N TRP A 188 -25.79 0.54 -11.61
CA TRP A 188 -27.09 0.05 -11.13
C TRP A 188 -27.42 -1.38 -11.60
N MET A 189 -26.84 -1.82 -12.72
CA MET A 189 -27.02 -3.18 -13.25
C MET A 189 -26.37 -4.24 -12.35
N ALA A 190 -25.42 -3.86 -11.47
CA ALA A 190 -24.85 -4.77 -10.49
C ALA A 190 -25.92 -5.40 -9.59
N ASN A 191 -26.94 -4.63 -9.19
CA ASN A 191 -28.06 -5.11 -8.38
C ASN A 191 -29.00 -6.04 -9.17
N HIS A 192 -28.90 -6.04 -10.49
CA HIS A 192 -29.70 -6.84 -11.40
C HIS A 192 -28.95 -8.08 -11.92
N CYS A 193 -27.70 -8.30 -11.49
CA CYS A 193 -27.01 -9.56 -11.78
C CYS A 193 -27.70 -10.70 -11.02
N SER A 194 -28.29 -11.63 -11.75
CA SER A 194 -29.05 -12.75 -11.21
C SER A 194 -28.39 -14.11 -11.48
N GLY A 195 -28.76 -15.11 -10.68
CA GLY A 195 -28.25 -16.47 -10.79
C GLY A 195 -26.77 -16.57 -10.41
N ALA A 196 -25.97 -17.18 -11.28
CA ALA A 196 -24.54 -17.42 -11.07
C ALA A 196 -23.62 -16.31 -11.61
N HIS A 197 -24.19 -15.21 -12.10
CA HIS A 197 -23.42 -14.06 -12.58
C HIS A 197 -22.95 -13.18 -11.42
N ILE A 198 -21.81 -12.53 -11.64
CA ILE A 198 -21.19 -11.59 -10.70
C ILE A 198 -20.86 -10.32 -11.47
N TRP A 199 -21.08 -9.17 -10.84
CA TRP A 199 -20.70 -7.91 -11.42
C TRP A 199 -19.18 -7.76 -11.52
N ASP A 200 -18.68 -7.58 -12.74
CA ASP A 200 -17.28 -7.20 -12.99
C ASP A 200 -17.20 -5.69 -13.20
N ALA A 201 -16.66 -4.98 -12.21
CA ALA A 201 -16.51 -3.53 -12.25
C ALA A 201 -15.54 -3.03 -13.33
N ARG A 202 -14.64 -3.89 -13.86
CA ARG A 202 -13.73 -3.52 -14.97
C ARG A 202 -14.41 -3.62 -16.33
N ARG A 203 -15.31 -4.58 -16.48
CA ARG A 203 -16.06 -4.83 -17.72
C ARG A 203 -17.43 -4.14 -17.73
N CYS A 204 -17.90 -3.64 -16.59
CA CYS A 204 -19.22 -3.03 -16.42
C CYS A 204 -20.36 -3.94 -16.89
N ALA A 205 -20.23 -5.23 -16.57
CA ALA A 205 -21.16 -6.27 -16.98
C ALA A 205 -21.25 -7.38 -15.94
N CYS A 206 -22.38 -8.10 -15.93
CA CYS A 206 -22.53 -9.34 -15.20
C CYS A 206 -21.78 -10.46 -15.93
N VAL A 207 -20.79 -11.06 -15.29
CA VAL A 207 -19.95 -12.13 -15.86
C VAL A 207 -20.03 -13.39 -15.01
N CYS A 208 -19.73 -14.53 -15.62
CA CYS A 208 -19.61 -15.78 -14.88
C CYS A 208 -18.28 -15.83 -14.11
N ARG A 209 -18.31 -16.31 -12.86
CA ARG A 209 -17.11 -16.43 -12.00
C ARG A 209 -15.99 -17.27 -12.63
N ARG A 210 -16.33 -18.23 -13.47
CA ARG A 210 -15.41 -19.17 -14.13
C ARG A 210 -15.72 -19.30 -15.62
N ALA A 211 -15.72 -18.18 -16.33
CA ALA A 211 -15.93 -18.16 -17.78
C ALA A 211 -14.77 -18.77 -18.58
N ASP A 212 -13.57 -18.84 -17.98
CA ASP A 212 -12.35 -19.32 -18.63
C ASP A 212 -12.11 -20.83 -18.42
N THR A 213 -13.16 -21.59 -18.12
CA THR A 213 -13.05 -23.03 -17.90
C THR A 213 -12.78 -23.74 -19.23
N GLU A 214 -11.69 -24.49 -19.33
CA GLU A 214 -11.38 -25.31 -20.50
C GLU A 214 -12.51 -26.32 -20.75
N CYS A 215 -13.03 -26.33 -21.97
CA CYS A 215 -14.13 -27.20 -22.37
C CYS A 215 -13.58 -28.49 -22.99
N SER A 216 -14.04 -29.65 -22.52
CA SER A 216 -13.76 -30.94 -23.18
C SER A 216 -14.52 -31.05 -24.52
N THR A 217 -14.07 -31.95 -25.40
CA THR A 217 -14.68 -32.19 -26.72
C THR A 217 -16.19 -32.43 -26.59
N GLY A 218 -16.99 -31.70 -27.38
CA GLY A 218 -18.46 -31.81 -27.36
C GLY A 218 -19.16 -30.96 -26.28
N MET A 219 -18.42 -30.16 -25.50
CA MET A 219 -18.98 -29.26 -24.49
C MET A 219 -18.75 -27.79 -24.88
N ARG A 220 -19.69 -26.93 -24.49
CA ARG A 220 -19.58 -25.47 -24.58
C ARG A 220 -19.95 -24.83 -23.26
N PHE A 221 -19.28 -23.72 -22.93
CA PHE A 221 -19.66 -22.92 -21.78
C PHE A 221 -20.91 -22.08 -22.10
N ASP A 222 -22.01 -22.35 -21.42
CA ASP A 222 -23.23 -21.55 -21.49
C ASP A 222 -23.05 -20.31 -20.63
N ARG A 223 -22.94 -19.15 -21.27
CA ARG A 223 -22.77 -17.85 -20.61
C ARG A 223 -24.02 -17.36 -19.91
N ALA A 224 -25.22 -17.79 -20.30
CA ALA A 224 -26.47 -17.40 -19.64
C ALA A 224 -26.70 -18.17 -18.34
N LEU A 225 -26.21 -19.42 -18.28
CA LEU A 225 -26.35 -20.28 -17.09
C LEU A 225 -25.06 -20.38 -16.26
N CYS A 226 -23.96 -19.80 -16.76
CA CYS A 226 -22.63 -19.89 -16.16
C CYS A 226 -22.19 -21.33 -15.84
N ARG A 227 -22.47 -22.27 -16.75
CA ARG A 227 -22.16 -23.69 -16.60
C ARG A 227 -21.76 -24.32 -17.92
N LEU A 228 -21.06 -25.45 -17.85
CA LEU A 228 -20.81 -26.27 -19.03
C LEU A 228 -22.10 -26.94 -19.50
N SER A 229 -22.29 -26.99 -20.80
CA SER A 229 -23.43 -27.60 -21.48
C SER A 229 -22.95 -28.44 -22.65
N SER A 230 -23.62 -29.54 -22.97
CA SER A 230 -23.32 -30.32 -24.16
C SER A 230 -23.71 -29.54 -25.41
N ILE A 231 -22.92 -29.70 -26.48
CA ILE A 231 -23.26 -29.17 -27.79
C ILE A 231 -24.40 -30.03 -28.35
N PRO A 232 -25.58 -29.47 -28.67
CA PRO A 232 -26.66 -30.23 -29.30
C PRO A 232 -26.21 -30.76 -30.67
N GLN A 233 -26.54 -32.02 -30.99
CA GLN A 233 -26.13 -32.69 -32.24
C GLN A 233 -26.52 -31.91 -33.52
N PHE A 234 -27.60 -31.14 -33.48
CA PHE A 234 -28.09 -30.33 -34.62
C PHE A 234 -27.25 -29.07 -34.92
N ALA A 235 -26.25 -28.72 -34.11
CA ALA A 235 -25.39 -27.54 -34.32
C ALA A 235 -24.02 -27.88 -34.93
N MET A 236 -23.76 -29.15 -35.24
CA MET A 236 -22.52 -29.59 -35.91
C MET A 236 -22.60 -29.49 -37.44
N GLU A 237 -23.77 -29.21 -38.01
CA GLU A 237 -23.93 -28.93 -39.44
C GLU A 237 -23.81 -27.43 -39.69
N SER A 238 -22.60 -26.98 -40.03
CA SER A 238 -22.41 -25.70 -40.72
C SER A 238 -22.68 -25.91 -42.21
N PRO A 239 -23.41 -25.03 -42.88
CA PRO A 239 -23.61 -25.13 -44.32
C PRO A 239 -22.28 -24.81 -45.04
N THR A 240 -21.89 -25.69 -45.95
CA THR A 240 -20.86 -25.49 -46.98
C THR A 240 -21.19 -24.32 -47.89
#